data_AF-A0A0S1MK73-F1
#
_entry.id   AF-A0A0S1MK73-F1
#
_cell.length_a   1.000
_cell.length_b   1.000
_cell.length_c   1.000
_cell.angle_alpha   90.00
_cell.angle_beta   90.00
_cell.angle_gamma   90.00
#
_symmetry.space_group_name_H-M   'P 1'
#
loop_
_entity.id
_entity.type
_entity.pdbx_description
1 polymer ?
#
loop_
_entity_poly.entity_id
_entity_poly.type
_entity_poly.pdbx_seq_one_letter_code
_entity_poly.pdbx_strand_id
1 'polypeptide(L)'
;MMMLKKLNFVMILFFQSIYLNVNCRPTITERQSKACFIVGNAVLPKDVVVNDKLTCDFKTQPFPGIPDVSSGNIKYSQVDFQSDSSISSVGFGLKNFQTDGSQADLTRFKQLDDVYGATNAALRSTGGDQKQNGLAKLKGTAFFIGFQLARINKDQPGLERLLGKVLKNCVSCSDADRKQVQDLAAASGVKA
;
A
#
# COMPACT_ATOMS: atom_id res chain seq x y z
N MET A 1 -49.04 48.34 -51.97
CA MET A 1 -48.23 49.11 -50.99
C MET A 1 -47.49 48.10 -50.14
N MET A 2 -46.25 47.80 -50.54
CA MET A 2 -45.35 46.80 -49.93
C MET A 2 -44.88 47.28 -48.55
N MET A 3 -44.93 46.39 -47.55
CA MET A 3 -44.12 46.51 -46.33
C MET A 3 -43.25 45.26 -46.20
N LEU A 4 -42.05 45.33 -46.76
CA LEU A 4 -40.95 44.41 -46.46
C LEU A 4 -40.39 44.77 -45.07
N LYS A 5 -40.55 43.87 -44.09
CA LYS A 5 -39.86 43.94 -42.80
C LYS A 5 -38.41 43.51 -42.99
N LYS A 6 -37.47 44.39 -42.63
CA LYS A 6 -36.02 44.12 -42.60
C LYS A 6 -35.73 43.06 -41.51
N LEU A 7 -35.13 41.94 -41.91
CA LEU A 7 -34.63 40.90 -41.01
C LEU A 7 -33.14 41.19 -40.75
N ASN A 8 -32.80 41.58 -39.52
CA ASN A 8 -31.41 41.77 -39.09
C ASN A 8 -30.80 40.41 -38.71
N PHE A 9 -29.81 39.97 -39.47
CA PHE A 9 -29.06 38.73 -39.25
C PHE A 9 -27.89 39.04 -38.28
N VAL A 10 -28.01 38.64 -37.02
CA VAL A 10 -26.91 38.74 -36.04
C VAL A 10 -26.18 37.39 -36.01
N MET A 11 -24.96 37.39 -36.57
CA MET A 11 -24.05 36.25 -36.60
C MET A 11 -23.32 36.15 -35.25
N ILE A 12 -23.73 35.21 -34.39
CA ILE A 12 -23.08 34.93 -33.11
C ILE A 12 -21.89 33.99 -33.37
N LEU A 13 -20.67 34.51 -33.28
CA LEU A 13 -19.43 33.74 -33.31
C LEU A 13 -19.19 33.12 -31.92
N PHE A 14 -19.27 31.78 -31.83
CA PHE A 14 -18.82 31.03 -30.65
C PHE A 14 -17.30 30.91 -30.64
N PHE A 15 -16.63 31.74 -29.83
CA PHE A 15 -15.23 31.54 -29.45
C PHE A 15 -15.14 30.36 -28.46
N GLN A 16 -14.70 29.18 -28.90
CA GLN A 16 -14.27 28.13 -27.99
C GLN A 16 -12.85 28.43 -27.50
N SER A 17 -12.73 28.84 -26.23
CA SER A 17 -11.45 28.96 -25.54
C SER A 17 -10.87 27.57 -25.28
N ILE A 18 -9.74 27.26 -25.92
CA ILE A 18 -8.94 26.07 -25.63
C ILE A 18 -8.18 26.35 -24.33
N TYR A 19 -8.67 25.83 -23.21
CA TYR A 19 -7.90 25.79 -21.95
C TYR A 19 -6.83 24.70 -22.06
N LEU A 20 -5.58 25.10 -22.32
CA LEU A 20 -4.42 24.23 -22.10
C LEU A 20 -4.26 24.03 -20.59
N ASN A 21 -4.81 22.94 -20.06
CA ASN A 21 -4.49 22.47 -18.71
C ASN A 21 -3.05 21.96 -18.70
N VAL A 22 -2.09 22.85 -18.43
CA VAL A 22 -0.72 22.47 -18.11
C VAL A 22 -0.75 21.78 -16.74
N ASN A 23 -1.01 20.48 -16.73
CA ASN A 23 -0.82 19.63 -15.56
C ASN A 23 0.68 19.51 -15.31
N CYS A 24 1.23 20.43 -14.53
CA CYS A 24 2.55 20.29 -13.95
C CYS A 24 2.49 19.10 -12.96
N ARG A 25 2.70 17.89 -13.47
CA ARG A 25 2.74 16.69 -12.63
C ARG A 25 3.93 16.85 -11.68
N PRO A 26 3.73 16.77 -10.36
CA PRO A 26 4.83 16.89 -9.43
C PRO A 26 5.85 15.79 -9.72
N THR A 27 7.09 16.19 -9.96
CA THR A 27 8.19 15.29 -10.28
C THR A 27 8.50 14.42 -9.05
N ILE A 28 8.76 13.14 -9.29
CA ILE A 28 9.28 12.18 -8.30
C ILE A 28 10.40 12.85 -7.49
N THR A 29 10.27 12.88 -6.15
CA THR A 29 11.30 13.47 -5.28
C THR A 29 12.56 12.60 -5.25
N GLU A 30 13.74 13.17 -4.96
CA GLU A 30 15.01 12.42 -4.87
C GLU A 30 14.90 11.20 -3.93
N ARG A 31 14.08 11.30 -2.87
CA ARG A 31 13.81 10.23 -1.91
C ARG A 31 13.28 8.94 -2.57
N GLN A 32 12.52 9.06 -3.64
CA GLN A 32 11.87 7.91 -4.32
C GLN A 32 12.55 7.55 -5.64
N SER A 33 13.40 8.41 -6.20
CA SER A 33 13.99 8.17 -7.53
C SER A 33 15.09 7.10 -7.57
N LYS A 34 15.69 6.76 -6.42
CA LYS A 34 16.80 5.79 -6.33
C LYS A 34 16.35 4.34 -6.17
N ALA A 35 15.11 4.11 -5.73
CA ALA A 35 14.61 2.77 -5.44
C ALA A 35 14.10 2.06 -6.69
N CYS A 36 14.59 0.84 -6.94
CA CYS A 36 14.29 0.07 -8.16
C CYS A 36 12.81 -0.32 -8.34
N PHE A 37 12.03 -0.28 -7.26
CA PHE A 37 10.61 -0.65 -7.26
C PHE A 37 9.67 0.54 -7.48
N ILE A 38 10.19 1.77 -7.57
CA ILE A 38 9.40 2.95 -7.90
C ILE A 38 9.26 3.01 -9.42
N VAL A 39 8.12 2.52 -9.91
CA VAL A 39 7.83 2.35 -11.34
C VAL A 39 6.88 3.42 -11.91
N GLY A 40 6.18 4.15 -11.05
CA GLY A 40 5.26 5.21 -11.46
C GLY A 40 5.72 6.61 -11.06
N ASN A 41 4.93 7.61 -11.43
CA ASN A 41 5.27 9.03 -11.29
C ASN A 41 4.54 9.76 -10.15
N ALA A 42 3.72 9.06 -9.35
CA ALA A 42 3.04 9.69 -8.23
C ALA A 42 4.02 9.97 -7.07
N VAL A 43 3.88 11.14 -6.46
CA VAL A 43 4.64 11.48 -5.26
C VAL A 43 4.16 10.63 -4.09
N LEU A 44 5.11 9.99 -3.40
CA LEU A 44 4.81 9.20 -2.22
C LEU A 44 4.46 10.09 -1.03
N PRO A 45 3.48 9.70 -0.20
CA PRO A 45 3.25 10.33 1.09
C PRO A 45 4.53 10.40 1.95
N LYS A 46 4.62 11.41 2.83
CA LYS A 46 5.80 11.65 3.66
C LYS A 46 6.10 10.51 4.64
N ASP A 47 5.06 9.78 5.06
CA ASP A 47 5.13 8.66 6.01
C ASP A 47 5.54 7.32 5.39
N VAL A 48 5.71 7.24 4.07
CA VAL A 48 6.14 6.01 3.38
C VAL A 48 7.67 5.90 3.41
N VAL A 49 8.26 5.08 4.27
CA VAL A 49 9.72 4.90 4.25
C VAL A 49 10.14 4.17 2.97
N VAL A 50 11.19 4.67 2.30
CA VAL A 50 11.76 4.06 1.08
C VAL A 50 13.15 3.53 1.42
N ASN A 51 13.33 2.22 1.36
CA ASN A 51 14.62 1.56 1.46
C ASN A 51 15.13 1.25 0.05
N ASP A 52 16.07 2.04 -0.45
CA ASP A 52 16.62 1.92 -1.81
C ASP A 52 17.68 0.83 -1.97
N LYS A 53 18.01 0.11 -0.88
CA LYS A 53 19.01 -0.97 -0.87
C LYS A 53 18.43 -2.34 -1.25
N LEU A 54 17.12 -2.42 -1.51
CA LEU A 54 16.47 -3.68 -1.89
C LEU A 54 16.76 -4.03 -3.35
N THR A 55 16.71 -5.32 -3.65
CA THR A 55 16.90 -5.84 -5.01
C THR A 55 15.56 -6.04 -5.69
N CYS A 56 15.46 -5.68 -6.97
CA CYS A 56 14.29 -5.92 -7.79
C CYS A 56 14.53 -7.01 -8.85
N ASP A 57 13.55 -7.88 -9.02
CA ASP A 57 13.45 -8.80 -10.15
C ASP A 57 12.29 -8.34 -11.05
N PHE A 58 12.62 -7.83 -12.23
CA PHE A 58 11.63 -7.31 -13.18
C PHE A 58 10.91 -8.41 -13.97
N LYS A 59 11.40 -9.66 -13.91
CA LYS A 59 10.77 -10.81 -14.60
C LYS A 59 9.57 -11.34 -13.82
N THR A 60 9.65 -11.33 -12.50
CA THR A 60 8.55 -11.70 -11.62
C THR A 60 7.78 -10.43 -11.21
N GLN A 61 6.47 -10.43 -11.42
CA GLN A 61 5.63 -9.26 -11.16
C GLN A 61 4.43 -9.63 -10.29
N PRO A 62 4.54 -9.53 -8.95
CA PRO A 62 3.43 -9.85 -8.03
C PRO A 62 2.20 -8.96 -8.24
N PHE A 63 2.42 -7.77 -8.80
CA PHE A 63 1.39 -6.92 -9.36
C PHE A 63 1.80 -6.49 -10.78
N PRO A 64 0.86 -6.32 -11.72
CA PRO A 64 1.19 -5.96 -13.10
C PRO A 64 2.13 -4.74 -13.19
N GLY A 65 3.30 -4.89 -13.81
CA GLY A 65 4.27 -3.81 -13.96
C GLY A 65 5.01 -3.39 -12.68
N ILE A 66 4.83 -4.07 -11.55
CA ILE A 66 5.59 -3.86 -10.32
C ILE A 66 6.58 -5.03 -10.17
N PRO A 67 7.90 -4.78 -10.11
CA PRO A 67 8.89 -5.84 -9.95
C PRO A 67 8.74 -6.51 -8.59
N ASP A 68 9.09 -7.79 -8.52
CA ASP A 68 9.26 -8.47 -7.26
C ASP A 68 10.46 -7.88 -6.51
N VAL A 69 10.33 -7.73 -5.19
CA VAL A 69 11.36 -7.10 -4.34
C VAL A 69 11.91 -8.10 -3.35
N SER A 70 13.22 -8.00 -3.06
CA SER A 70 13.92 -8.90 -2.16
C SER A 70 14.67 -8.13 -1.06
N SER A 71 14.56 -8.61 0.18
CA SER A 71 15.38 -8.19 1.32
C SER A 71 16.05 -9.43 1.93
N GLY A 72 17.37 -9.54 1.78
CA GLY A 72 18.10 -10.76 2.12
C GLY A 72 17.57 -11.97 1.35
N ASN A 73 17.09 -12.98 2.07
CA ASN A 73 16.57 -14.23 1.50
C ASN A 73 15.05 -14.23 1.29
N ILE A 74 14.35 -13.12 1.58
CA ILE A 74 12.90 -13.01 1.45
C ILE A 74 12.57 -12.26 0.17
N LYS A 75 11.76 -12.86 -0.69
CA LYS A 75 11.11 -12.20 -1.83
C LYS A 75 9.64 -11.93 -1.53
N TYR A 76 9.09 -10.80 -1.97
CA TYR A 76 7.67 -10.51 -1.77
C TYR A 76 6.78 -11.61 -2.37
N SER A 77 7.07 -12.08 -3.59
CA SER A 77 6.29 -13.15 -4.26
C SER A 77 6.18 -14.45 -3.45
N GLN A 78 7.16 -14.75 -2.58
CA GLN A 78 7.15 -15.93 -1.72
C GLN A 78 6.28 -15.77 -0.46
N VAL A 79 5.95 -14.53 -0.11
CA VAL A 79 5.17 -14.16 1.07
C VAL A 79 3.94 -13.34 0.71
N ASP A 80 3.49 -13.42 -0.55
CA ASP A 80 2.35 -12.67 -1.06
C ASP A 80 1.04 -13.32 -0.63
N PHE A 81 0.18 -12.55 0.06
CA PHE A 81 -1.15 -12.99 0.44
C PHE A 81 -1.98 -13.45 -0.77
N GLN A 82 -1.76 -12.87 -1.95
CA GLN A 82 -2.51 -13.23 -3.15
C GLN A 82 -2.33 -14.70 -3.56
N SER A 83 -1.35 -15.41 -2.99
CA SER A 83 -1.17 -16.85 -3.18
C SER A 83 -2.24 -17.72 -2.48
N ASP A 84 -2.98 -17.17 -1.52
CA ASP A 84 -4.04 -17.87 -0.78
C ASP A 84 -5.28 -16.97 -0.66
N SER A 85 -6.16 -17.04 -1.67
CA SER A 85 -7.42 -16.27 -1.71
C SER A 85 -8.51 -16.81 -0.79
N SER A 86 -8.28 -17.94 -0.11
CA SER A 86 -9.27 -18.57 0.77
C SER A 86 -9.31 -17.93 2.16
N ILE A 87 -8.32 -17.11 2.51
CA ILE A 87 -8.19 -16.46 3.81
C ILE A 87 -8.12 -14.95 3.66
N SER A 88 -8.52 -14.23 4.71
CA SER A 88 -8.36 -12.77 4.75
C SER A 88 -6.87 -12.39 4.75
N SER A 89 -6.54 -11.17 4.34
CA SER A 89 -5.15 -10.68 4.39
C SER A 89 -4.57 -10.70 5.80
N VAL A 90 -5.37 -10.40 6.83
CA VAL A 90 -4.93 -10.54 8.24
C VAL A 90 -4.83 -12.01 8.64
N GLY A 91 -5.75 -12.87 8.23
CA GLY A 91 -5.68 -14.33 8.44
C GLY A 91 -4.43 -14.96 7.83
N PHE A 92 -4.03 -14.50 6.63
CA PHE A 92 -2.74 -14.86 6.04
C PHE A 92 -1.57 -14.42 6.92
N GLY A 93 -1.63 -13.21 7.46
CA GLY A 93 -0.66 -12.71 8.44
C GLY A 93 -0.57 -13.59 9.68
N LEU A 94 -1.69 -13.95 10.30
CA LEU A 94 -1.77 -14.85 11.44
C LEU A 94 -1.15 -16.22 11.12
N LYS A 95 -1.55 -16.83 10.00
CA LYS A 95 -1.10 -18.15 9.56
C LYS A 95 0.42 -18.21 9.32
N ASN A 96 1.02 -17.16 8.76
CA ASN A 96 2.40 -17.20 8.26
C ASN A 96 3.40 -16.42 9.13
N PHE A 97 2.95 -15.42 9.89
CA PHE A 97 3.81 -14.46 10.58
C PHE A 97 3.44 -14.27 12.05
N GLN A 98 2.58 -15.09 12.64
CA GLN A 98 2.39 -15.05 14.09
C GLN A 98 3.66 -15.50 14.81
N THR A 99 4.00 -14.82 15.91
CA THR A 99 5.13 -15.17 16.78
C THR A 99 4.70 -15.19 18.24
N ASP A 100 5.54 -15.78 19.09
CA ASP A 100 5.41 -15.74 20.54
C ASP A 100 5.81 -14.37 21.15
N GLY A 101 6.26 -13.41 20.35
CA GLY A 101 6.66 -12.07 20.78
C GLY A 101 8.17 -11.91 20.79
N SER A 102 8.76 -11.63 21.97
CA SER A 102 10.16 -11.18 22.07
C SER A 102 11.23 -12.19 21.65
N GLN A 103 10.87 -13.47 21.44
CA GLN A 103 11.82 -14.51 21.02
C GLN A 103 11.88 -14.69 19.50
N ALA A 104 11.06 -13.96 18.74
CA ALA A 104 11.04 -14.08 17.30
C ALA A 104 12.31 -13.52 16.62
N ASP A 105 12.60 -14.04 15.43
CA ASP A 105 13.68 -13.56 14.58
C ASP A 105 13.42 -12.12 14.10
N LEU A 106 13.96 -11.14 14.82
CA LEU A 106 13.86 -9.72 14.50
C LEU A 106 14.40 -9.42 13.10
N THR A 107 15.42 -10.14 12.62
CA THR A 107 15.99 -9.94 11.29
C THR A 107 14.99 -10.35 10.22
N ARG A 108 14.37 -11.52 10.38
CA ARG A 108 13.30 -11.97 9.48
C ARG A 108 12.15 -10.97 9.42
N PHE A 109 11.70 -10.45 10.56
CA PHE A 109 10.57 -9.51 10.58
C PHE A 109 10.92 -8.15 9.96
N LYS A 110 12.16 -7.66 10.12
CA LYS A 110 12.63 -6.47 9.40
C LYS A 110 12.66 -6.70 7.88
N GLN A 111 13.11 -7.87 7.43
CA GLN A 111 13.11 -8.21 6.01
C GLN A 111 11.68 -8.34 5.44
N LEU A 112 10.74 -8.91 6.22
CA LEU A 112 9.32 -8.95 5.85
C LEU A 112 8.74 -7.54 5.71
N ASP A 113 9.00 -6.66 6.69
CA ASP A 113 8.52 -5.27 6.66
C ASP A 113 9.14 -4.48 5.49
N ASP A 114 10.42 -4.70 5.17
CA ASP A 114 11.09 -4.12 4.01
C ASP A 114 10.38 -4.49 2.70
N VAL A 115 10.14 -5.78 2.44
CA VAL A 115 9.54 -6.21 1.16
C VAL A 115 8.08 -5.76 1.05
N TYR A 116 7.31 -5.79 2.14
CA TYR A 116 5.93 -5.27 2.16
C TYR A 116 5.88 -3.75 2.02
N GLY A 117 6.80 -3.03 2.67
CA GLY A 117 6.94 -1.58 2.59
C GLY A 117 7.33 -1.11 1.18
N ALA A 118 8.27 -1.79 0.54
CA ALA A 118 8.68 -1.51 -0.83
C ALA A 118 7.55 -1.76 -1.84
N THR A 119 6.82 -2.87 -1.72
CA THR A 119 5.65 -3.13 -2.58
C THR A 119 4.53 -2.10 -2.34
N ASN A 120 4.32 -1.65 -1.11
CA ASN A 120 3.40 -0.54 -0.80
C ASN A 120 3.82 0.76 -1.50
N ALA A 121 5.10 1.12 -1.42
CA ALA A 121 5.65 2.30 -2.08
C ALA A 121 5.53 2.20 -3.60
N ALA A 122 5.84 1.03 -4.19
CA ALA A 122 5.67 0.77 -5.61
C ALA A 122 4.22 0.99 -6.06
N LEU A 123 3.25 0.38 -5.38
CA LEU A 123 1.81 0.56 -5.64
C LEU A 123 1.36 2.02 -5.51
N ARG A 124 1.92 2.77 -4.55
CA ARG A 124 1.61 4.19 -4.41
C ARG A 124 2.18 5.04 -5.52
N SER A 125 3.35 4.66 -6.06
CA SER A 125 3.98 5.37 -7.17
C SER A 125 3.19 5.27 -8.47
N THR A 126 2.45 4.18 -8.69
CA THR A 126 1.63 4.01 -9.91
C THR A 126 0.41 4.93 -9.94
N GLY A 127 -0.17 5.24 -8.77
CA GLY A 127 -1.40 6.02 -8.68
C GLY A 127 -2.64 5.28 -9.21
N GLY A 128 -3.74 6.02 -9.42
CA GLY A 128 -4.96 5.49 -10.03
C GLY A 128 -5.55 4.24 -9.36
N ASP A 129 -6.21 3.40 -10.17
CA ASP A 129 -6.90 2.19 -9.72
C ASP A 129 -5.95 1.08 -9.29
N GLN A 130 -4.79 0.97 -9.95
CA GLN A 130 -3.78 -0.02 -9.60
C GLN A 130 -3.32 0.16 -8.14
N LYS A 131 -3.05 1.40 -7.73
CA LYS A 131 -2.76 1.73 -6.33
C LYS A 131 -3.89 1.24 -5.42
N GLN A 132 -5.14 1.57 -5.71
CA GLN A 132 -6.25 1.25 -4.82
C GLN A 132 -6.45 -0.26 -4.66
N ASN A 133 -6.49 -0.97 -5.79
CA ASN A 133 -6.72 -2.41 -5.83
C ASN A 133 -5.57 -3.19 -5.21
N GLY A 134 -4.32 -2.80 -5.47
CA GLY A 134 -3.17 -3.46 -4.87
C GLY A 134 -3.03 -3.18 -3.37
N LEU A 135 -3.26 -1.94 -2.92
CA LEU A 135 -3.19 -1.61 -1.50
C LEU A 135 -4.27 -2.31 -0.67
N ALA A 136 -5.45 -2.56 -1.22
CA ALA A 136 -6.50 -3.33 -0.55
C ALA A 136 -6.06 -4.76 -0.24
N LYS A 137 -5.24 -5.35 -1.12
CA LYS A 137 -4.70 -6.71 -0.96
C LYS A 137 -3.50 -6.78 0.00
N LEU A 138 -2.70 -5.72 0.06
CA LEU A 138 -1.44 -5.73 0.81
C LEU A 138 -1.58 -5.30 2.29
N LYS A 139 -2.50 -4.38 2.60
CA LYS A 139 -2.52 -3.65 3.89
C LYS A 139 -2.72 -4.53 5.12
N GLY A 140 -3.61 -5.53 5.07
CA GLY A 140 -3.91 -6.36 6.24
C GLY A 140 -2.66 -7.07 6.75
N THR A 141 -1.98 -7.77 5.86
CA THR A 141 -0.75 -8.49 6.14
C THR A 141 0.38 -7.55 6.54
N ALA A 142 0.55 -6.43 5.83
CA ALA A 142 1.58 -5.43 6.16
C ALA A 142 1.41 -4.87 7.58
N PHE A 143 0.18 -4.51 7.97
CA PHE A 143 -0.08 -4.03 9.33
C PHE A 143 0.10 -5.12 10.37
N PHE A 144 -0.21 -6.38 10.04
CA PHE A 144 0.04 -7.50 10.94
C PHE A 144 1.54 -7.75 11.16
N ILE A 145 2.37 -7.67 10.10
CA ILE A 145 3.84 -7.75 10.22
C ILE A 145 4.37 -6.62 11.11
N GLY A 146 3.93 -5.38 10.88
CA GLY A 146 4.28 -4.24 11.72
C GLY A 146 3.86 -4.44 13.18
N PHE A 147 2.66 -4.98 13.42
CA PHE A 147 2.16 -5.34 14.75
C PHE A 147 3.08 -6.35 15.44
N GLN A 148 3.53 -7.39 14.74
CA GLN A 148 4.49 -8.35 15.28
C GLN A 148 5.84 -7.70 15.58
N LEU A 149 6.35 -6.82 14.71
CA LEU A 149 7.57 -6.03 14.98
C LEU A 149 7.44 -5.20 16.26
N ALA A 150 6.28 -4.55 16.49
CA ALA A 150 6.04 -3.80 17.72
C ALA A 150 6.05 -4.71 18.95
N ARG A 151 5.47 -5.92 18.86
CA ARG A 151 5.52 -6.95 19.92
C ARG A 151 6.96 -7.38 20.22
N ILE A 152 7.74 -7.69 19.19
CA ILE A 152 9.15 -8.12 19.31
C ILE A 152 9.98 -7.04 20.01
N ASN A 153 9.81 -5.78 19.58
CA ASN A 153 10.55 -4.64 20.12
C ASN A 153 10.00 -4.09 21.45
N LYS A 154 8.89 -4.64 21.96
CA LYS A 154 8.16 -4.13 23.13
C LYS A 154 7.77 -2.64 23.00
N ASP A 155 7.47 -2.20 21.78
CA ASP A 155 7.02 -0.84 21.47
C ASP A 155 5.52 -0.71 21.75
N GLN A 156 5.15 -0.34 22.99
CA GLN A 156 3.75 -0.22 23.41
C GLN A 156 2.93 0.79 22.57
N PRO A 157 3.40 2.04 22.32
CA PRO A 157 2.70 2.97 21.44
C PRO A 157 2.53 2.43 20.01
N GLY A 158 3.56 1.77 19.48
CA GLY A 158 3.49 1.11 18.19
C GLY A 158 2.44 0.02 18.16
N LEU A 159 2.40 -0.81 19.19
CA LEU A 159 1.50 -1.95 19.34
C LEU A 159 0.02 -1.52 19.34
N GLU A 160 -0.36 -0.56 20.16
CA GLU A 160 -1.74 -0.03 20.23
C GLU A 160 -2.18 0.55 18.88
N ARG A 161 -1.32 1.38 18.28
CA ARG A 161 -1.59 2.00 16.98
C ARG A 161 -1.75 0.96 15.88
N LEU A 162 -0.90 -0.06 15.87
CA LEU A 162 -0.91 -1.11 14.85
C LEU A 162 -2.06 -2.09 15.05
N LEU A 163 -2.44 -2.41 16.29
CA LEU A 163 -3.64 -3.20 16.59
C LEU A 163 -4.89 -2.60 15.92
N GLY A 164 -5.11 -1.29 16.12
CA GLY A 164 -6.24 -0.59 15.49
C GLY A 164 -6.20 -0.66 13.97
N LYS A 165 -5.01 -0.59 13.36
CA LYS A 165 -4.83 -0.74 11.91
C LYS A 165 -5.10 -2.16 11.44
N VAL A 166 -4.64 -3.18 12.16
CA VAL A 166 -4.91 -4.60 11.84
C VAL A 166 -6.42 -4.85 11.88
N LEU A 167 -7.11 -4.50 12.97
CA LEU A 167 -8.54 -4.74 13.12
C LEU A 167 -9.38 -3.99 12.07
N LYS A 168 -8.98 -2.76 11.71
CA LYS A 168 -9.62 -1.98 10.63
C LYS A 168 -9.44 -2.59 9.24
N ASN A 169 -8.31 -3.25 9.00
CA ASN A 169 -8.01 -3.90 7.71
C ASN A 169 -8.29 -5.41 7.74
N CYS A 170 -8.93 -5.90 8.79
CA CYS A 170 -9.41 -7.27 8.91
C CYS A 170 -10.69 -7.46 8.08
N VAL A 171 -10.63 -7.14 6.79
CA VAL A 171 -11.75 -7.31 5.85
C VAL A 171 -11.92 -8.80 5.60
N SER A 172 -13.15 -9.30 5.75
CA SER A 172 -13.48 -10.73 5.62
C SER A 172 -12.76 -11.65 6.61
N CYS A 173 -12.21 -11.13 7.71
CA CYS A 173 -11.72 -11.95 8.80
C CYS A 173 -12.86 -12.72 9.47
N SER A 174 -12.56 -13.94 9.91
CA SER A 174 -13.42 -14.65 10.85
C SER A 174 -13.39 -13.96 12.22
N ASP A 175 -14.40 -14.21 13.05
CA ASP A 175 -14.40 -13.77 14.44
C ASP A 175 -13.23 -14.38 15.23
N ALA A 176 -12.83 -15.60 14.86
CA ALA A 176 -11.64 -16.26 15.42
C ALA A 176 -10.35 -15.51 15.09
N ASP A 177 -10.17 -15.06 13.84
CA ASP A 177 -8.99 -14.25 13.44
C ASP A 177 -8.93 -12.94 14.23
N ARG A 178 -10.07 -12.24 14.36
CA ARG A 178 -10.16 -11.00 15.14
C ARG A 178 -9.78 -11.23 16.58
N LYS A 179 -10.38 -12.26 17.21
CA LYS A 179 -10.09 -12.63 18.58
C LYS A 179 -8.61 -13.01 18.76
N GLN A 180 -8.03 -13.76 17.84
CA GLN A 180 -6.62 -14.13 17.89
C GLN A 180 -5.70 -12.91 17.86
N VAL A 181 -5.97 -11.90 17.03
CA VAL A 181 -5.21 -10.64 17.03
C VAL A 181 -5.33 -9.92 18.38
N GLN A 182 -6.52 -9.87 18.95
CA GLN A 182 -6.76 -9.25 20.26
C GLN A 182 -6.05 -10.00 21.39
N ASP A 183 -6.07 -11.33 21.36
CA ASP A 183 -5.38 -12.18 22.35
C ASP A 183 -3.86 -11.99 22.28
N LEU A 184 -3.29 -11.84 21.08
CA LEU A 184 -1.86 -11.51 20.90
C LEU A 184 -1.50 -10.12 21.48
N ALA A 185 -2.40 -9.15 21.34
CA ALA A 185 -2.22 -7.82 21.91
C ALA A 185 -2.30 -7.86 23.44
N ALA A 186 -3.29 -8.58 23.99
CA ALA A 186 -3.45 -8.80 25.43
C ALA A 186 -2.22 -9.48 26.05
N ALA A 187 -1.70 -10.52 25.39
CA ALA A 187 -0.46 -11.19 25.80
C ALA A 187 0.77 -10.26 25.82
N SER A 188 0.68 -9.13 25.12
CA SER A 188 1.74 -8.11 25.02
C SER A 188 1.44 -6.88 25.90
N GLY A 189 0.41 -6.93 26.75
CA GLY A 189 0.07 -5.88 27.72
C GLY A 189 -0.91 -4.80 27.23
N VAL A 190 -1.47 -4.95 26.01
CA VAL A 190 -2.45 -4.01 25.46
C VAL A 190 -3.86 -4.55 25.67
N LYS A 191 -4.75 -3.75 26.28
CA LYS A 191 -6.18 -4.08 26.36
C LYS A 191 -6.80 -3.86 24.98
N ALA A 192 -7.32 -4.94 24.41
CA ALA A 192 -7.89 -4.98 23.07
C ALA A 192 -9.40 -4.72 23.03
#